data_AF-A0A8S9QQE6-F1
#
_entry.id   AF-A0A8S9QQE6-F1
#
_cell.length_a   1.000
_cell.length_b   1.000
_cell.length_c   1.000
_cell.angle_alpha   90.00
_cell.angle_beta   90.00
_cell.angle_gamma   90.00
#
_symmetry.space_group_name_H-M   'P 1'
#
loop_
_entity.id
_entity.type
_entity.pdbx_description
1 polymer ?
#
loop_
_entity_poly.entity_id
_entity_poly.type
_entity_poly.pdbx_seq_one_letter_code
_entity_poly.pdbx_strand_id
1 'polypeptide(L)'
;MVAEGFTVDLNKPLVFQVGHLGETYEEWVHQPIVTKKGPRFFHSDFWEFLTLTVWWAVPVIWLPVSVWCISMSISRGLSLPEIVPLIALGIFIWTLIEYTLHRFLFHIKTKSYWGNTAHYLLHGCHHKHPMDHLRLVFPPAATAVLCFPFWNLVKLFTTPSVTPALFGGGMLGYVMYDITHYYLHHAHPTRAVTKNLKKYHLSHHFRIQDKGFGITSSLWDIVFGTLPTTKAPKTEQ
;
A
#
# COMPACT_ATOMS: atom_id res chain seq x y z
N MET A 1 38.43 -16.95 3.09
CA MET A 1 37.82 -15.82 3.83
C MET A 1 36.45 -15.60 3.22
N VAL A 2 35.38 -16.01 3.89
CA VAL A 2 34.01 -15.68 3.45
C VAL A 2 33.87 -14.19 3.69
N ALA A 3 33.60 -13.39 2.66
CA ALA A 3 33.36 -11.97 2.83
C ALA A 3 32.23 -11.79 3.84
N GLU A 4 32.48 -11.09 4.95
CA GLU A 4 31.42 -10.73 5.89
C GLU A 4 30.35 -9.95 5.13
N GLY A 5 29.13 -10.47 5.12
CA GLY A 5 28.00 -9.80 4.46
C GLY A 5 27.73 -8.43 5.10
N PHE A 6 27.27 -7.47 4.29
CA PHE A 6 26.91 -6.14 4.79
C PHE A 6 25.84 -6.26 5.88
N THR A 7 26.05 -5.59 7.02
CA THR A 7 25.10 -5.55 8.13
C THR A 7 24.50 -4.16 8.26
N VAL A 8 23.17 -4.08 8.35
CA VAL A 8 22.44 -2.81 8.53
C VAL A 8 22.58 -2.31 9.98
N ASP A 9 23.01 -1.06 10.14
CA ASP A 9 23.04 -0.36 11.42
C ASP A 9 21.75 0.45 11.60
N LEU A 10 20.87 -0.02 12.49
CA LEU A 10 19.57 0.62 12.78
C LEU A 10 19.70 1.98 13.49
N ASN A 11 20.90 2.34 13.99
CA ASN A 11 21.16 3.65 14.59
C ASN A 11 21.54 4.71 13.54
N LYS A 12 21.70 4.31 12.28
CA LYS A 12 22.00 5.19 11.15
C LYS A 12 20.84 5.24 10.16
N PRO A 13 20.74 6.29 9.33
CA PRO A 13 19.72 6.38 8.29
C PRO A 13 19.71 5.18 7.34
N LEU A 14 18.54 4.55 7.17
CA LEU A 14 18.44 3.23 6.55
C LEU A 14 18.45 3.21 5.02
N VAL A 15 17.92 4.25 4.36
CA VAL A 15 17.52 4.16 2.94
C VAL A 15 18.70 3.78 2.04
N PHE A 16 19.87 4.34 2.28
CA PHE A 16 21.06 4.05 1.49
C PHE A 16 21.90 2.88 2.02
N GLN A 17 21.55 2.31 3.18
CA GLN A 17 22.18 1.10 3.71
C GLN A 17 21.61 -0.16 3.03
N VAL A 18 20.28 -0.24 2.90
CA VAL A 18 19.59 -1.47 2.46
C VAL A 18 19.96 -1.93 1.04
N GLY A 19 20.40 -1.00 0.18
CA GLY A 19 20.92 -1.34 -1.14
C GLY A 19 22.15 -2.25 -1.11
N HIS A 20 22.98 -2.16 -0.06
CA HIS A 20 24.21 -2.96 0.07
C HIS A 20 23.95 -4.42 0.47
N LEU A 21 22.73 -4.77 0.88
CA LEU A 21 22.36 -6.15 1.24
C LEU A 21 22.35 -7.10 0.02
N GLY A 22 22.23 -6.56 -1.20
CA GLY A 22 22.25 -7.36 -2.42
C GLY A 22 21.20 -8.47 -2.39
N GLU A 23 21.65 -9.72 -2.49
CA GLU A 23 20.80 -10.91 -2.53
C GLU A 23 20.17 -11.26 -1.17
N THR A 24 20.75 -10.80 -0.06
CA THR A 24 20.22 -11.05 1.31
C THR A 24 19.06 -10.13 1.68
N TYR A 25 18.77 -9.12 0.84
CA TYR A 25 17.75 -8.11 1.10
C TYR A 25 16.35 -8.70 1.27
N GLU A 26 15.95 -9.63 0.39
CA GLU A 26 14.62 -10.21 0.40
C GLU A 26 14.31 -10.93 1.71
N GLU A 27 15.26 -11.70 2.24
CA GLU A 27 15.10 -12.33 3.54
C GLU A 27 15.10 -11.29 4.66
N TRP A 28 16.04 -10.34 4.62
CA TRP A 28 16.20 -9.33 5.67
C TRP A 28 14.96 -8.43 5.83
N VAL A 29 14.39 -7.95 4.73
CA VAL A 29 13.28 -6.98 4.74
C VAL A 29 11.98 -7.60 5.28
N HIS A 30 11.83 -8.90 5.09
CA HIS A 30 10.67 -9.68 5.47
C HIS A 30 10.74 -10.29 6.89
N GLN A 31 11.81 -10.01 7.64
CA GLN A 31 11.94 -10.35 9.06
C GLN A 31 11.52 -9.15 9.94
N PRO A 32 10.28 -9.10 10.47
CA PRO A 32 9.72 -7.90 11.05
C PRO A 32 10.32 -7.54 12.40
N ILE A 33 10.55 -6.26 12.64
CA ILE A 33 10.95 -5.67 13.93
C ILE A 33 9.74 -4.96 14.52
N VAL A 34 9.12 -5.57 15.52
CA VAL A 34 7.85 -5.11 16.12
C VAL A 34 8.12 -4.00 17.14
N THR A 35 8.17 -2.76 16.65
CA THR A 35 8.39 -1.55 17.45
C THR A 35 7.46 -0.42 16.99
N LYS A 36 7.04 0.47 17.91
CA LYS A 36 6.11 1.56 17.60
C LYS A 36 6.72 2.72 16.79
N LYS A 37 8.04 2.84 16.84
CA LYS A 37 8.81 3.86 16.13
C LYS A 37 9.89 3.14 15.32
N GLY A 38 9.86 3.33 14.01
CA GLY A 38 10.90 2.83 13.13
C GLY A 38 12.18 3.69 13.22
N PRO A 39 13.28 3.17 12.66
CA PRO A 39 14.53 3.90 12.52
C PRO A 39 14.39 5.07 11.53
N ARG A 40 15.41 5.93 11.52
CA ARG A 40 15.48 7.08 10.61
C ARG A 40 15.78 6.63 9.18
N PHE A 41 15.23 7.30 8.16
CA PHE A 41 15.43 6.95 6.75
C PHE A 41 16.56 7.76 6.11
N PHE A 42 16.59 9.08 6.35
CA PHE A 42 17.53 10.01 5.72
C PHE A 42 18.33 10.81 6.74
N HIS A 43 19.53 11.25 6.40
CA HIS A 43 20.27 12.20 7.25
C HIS A 43 19.56 13.56 7.32
N SER A 44 19.07 14.06 6.18
CA SER A 44 18.36 15.34 6.08
C SER A 44 16.99 15.29 6.76
N ASP A 45 16.70 16.29 7.61
CA ASP A 45 15.38 16.45 8.24
C ASP A 45 14.28 16.70 7.22
N PHE A 46 14.60 17.38 6.11
CA PHE A 46 13.63 17.64 5.04
C PHE A 46 13.18 16.34 4.36
N TRP A 47 14.13 15.49 3.97
CA TRP A 47 13.79 14.20 3.35
C TRP A 47 13.15 13.24 4.34
N GLU A 48 13.59 13.27 5.60
CA GLU A 48 12.97 12.47 6.67
C GLU A 48 11.50 12.86 6.88
N PHE A 49 11.21 14.16 6.96
CA PHE A 49 9.85 14.68 7.13
C PHE A 49 8.89 14.18 6.06
N LEU A 50 9.33 14.10 4.79
CA LEU A 50 8.51 13.59 3.69
C LEU A 50 8.18 12.09 3.80
N THR A 51 8.88 11.34 4.66
CA THR A 51 8.59 9.92 4.92
C THR A 51 7.56 9.71 6.03
N LEU A 52 7.24 10.74 6.82
CA LEU A 52 6.41 10.63 8.01
C LEU A 52 4.99 11.08 7.70
N THR A 53 4.05 10.13 7.62
CA THR A 53 2.65 10.41 7.30
C THR A 53 1.73 9.87 8.40
N VAL A 54 1.02 10.79 9.06
CA VAL A 54 -0.07 10.44 9.98
C VAL A 54 -1.29 9.92 9.22
N TRP A 55 -1.95 8.88 9.74
CA TRP A 55 -3.05 8.20 9.06
C TRP A 55 -4.19 9.13 8.60
N TRP A 56 -4.52 10.15 9.40
CA TRP A 56 -5.61 11.07 9.10
C TRP A 56 -5.28 12.06 7.98
N ALA A 57 -4.01 12.19 7.58
CA ALA A 57 -3.63 13.03 6.44
C ALA A 57 -4.27 12.53 5.14
N VAL A 58 -4.36 11.20 4.96
CA VAL A 58 -4.95 10.58 3.76
C VAL A 58 -6.40 11.05 3.53
N PRO A 59 -7.36 10.84 4.45
CA PRO A 59 -8.74 11.27 4.24
C PRO A 59 -8.88 12.79 4.20
N VAL A 60 -8.13 13.54 5.02
CA VAL A 60 -8.20 15.01 5.04
C VAL A 60 -7.80 15.61 3.69
N ILE A 61 -6.78 15.06 3.03
CA ILE A 61 -6.28 15.57 1.75
C ILE A 61 -7.14 15.04 0.59
N TRP A 62 -7.42 13.73 0.57
CA TRP A 62 -7.92 13.06 -0.63
C TRP A 62 -9.43 12.93 -0.71
N LEU A 63 -10.17 12.97 0.40
CA LEU A 63 -11.65 13.02 0.33
C LEU A 63 -12.15 14.31 -0.35
N PRO A 64 -11.64 15.52 -0.02
CA PRO A 64 -12.03 16.72 -0.75
C PRO A 64 -11.72 16.64 -2.25
N VAL A 65 -10.57 16.06 -2.63
CA VAL A 65 -10.20 15.86 -4.03
C VAL A 65 -11.17 14.90 -4.73
N SER A 66 -11.51 13.77 -4.09
CA SER A 66 -12.51 12.82 -4.61
C SER A 66 -13.87 13.48 -4.81
N VAL A 67 -14.37 14.21 -3.81
CA VAL A 67 -15.65 14.93 -3.87
C VAL A 67 -15.62 16.01 -4.96
N TRP A 68 -14.52 16.77 -5.07
CA TRP A 68 -14.36 17.76 -6.12
C TRP A 68 -14.42 17.14 -7.51
N CYS A 69 -13.66 16.06 -7.76
CA CYS A 69 -13.71 15.34 -9.04
C CYS A 69 -15.13 14.84 -9.36
N ILE A 70 -15.84 14.26 -8.40
CA ILE A 70 -17.24 13.81 -8.59
C ILE A 70 -18.15 15.00 -8.93
N SER A 71 -17.99 16.14 -8.25
CA SER A 71 -18.77 17.35 -8.51
C SER A 71 -18.54 17.92 -9.91
N MET A 72 -17.33 17.75 -10.47
CA MET A 72 -17.05 18.15 -11.85
C MET A 72 -17.90 17.38 -12.85
N SER A 73 -18.15 16.10 -12.63
CA SER A 73 -19.04 15.30 -13.48
C SER A 73 -20.50 15.78 -13.41
N ILE A 74 -20.97 16.20 -12.23
CA ILE A 74 -22.29 16.84 -12.06
C ILE A 74 -22.35 18.13 -12.87
N SER A 75 -21.35 18.99 -12.73
CA SER A 75 -21.28 20.26 -13.48
C SER A 75 -21.18 20.08 -15.00
N ARG A 76 -20.75 18.88 -15.45
CA ARG A 76 -20.66 18.48 -16.86
C ARG A 76 -21.91 17.77 -17.36
N GLY A 77 -23.00 17.80 -16.59
CA GLY A 77 -24.33 17.37 -17.01
C GLY A 77 -24.68 15.92 -16.68
N LEU A 78 -23.84 15.18 -15.95
CA LEU A 78 -24.24 13.85 -15.47
C LEU A 78 -25.20 13.96 -14.28
N SER A 79 -26.28 13.20 -14.36
CA SER A 79 -27.28 13.06 -13.30
C SER A 79 -26.79 12.12 -12.20
N LEU A 80 -27.42 12.17 -11.02
CA LEU A 80 -27.06 11.27 -9.90
C LEU A 80 -27.15 9.78 -10.26
N PRO A 81 -28.19 9.28 -10.97
CA PRO A 81 -28.25 7.88 -11.38
C PRO A 81 -27.10 7.44 -12.30
N GLU A 82 -26.51 8.36 -13.06
CA GLU A 82 -25.35 8.08 -13.92
C GLU A 82 -24.04 8.09 -13.12
N ILE A 83 -23.94 8.97 -12.11
CA ILE A 83 -22.71 9.14 -11.31
C ILE A 83 -22.50 8.02 -10.30
N VAL A 84 -23.55 7.59 -9.61
CA VAL A 84 -23.45 6.51 -8.59
C VAL A 84 -22.76 5.25 -9.12
N PRO A 85 -23.14 4.66 -10.27
CA PRO A 85 -22.46 3.50 -10.81
C PRO A 85 -21.01 3.79 -11.23
N LEU A 86 -20.69 5.01 -11.68
CA LEU A 86 -19.30 5.40 -12.00
C LEU A 86 -18.41 5.47 -10.76
N ILE A 87 -18.93 5.99 -9.64
CA ILE A 87 -18.23 5.99 -8.36
C ILE A 87 -17.99 4.54 -7.91
N ALA A 88 -19.03 3.70 -7.94
CA ALA A 88 -18.94 2.30 -7.55
C ALA A 88 -17.94 1.53 -8.43
N LEU A 89 -17.96 1.77 -9.75
CA LEU A 89 -17.00 1.21 -10.68
C LEU A 89 -15.57 1.68 -10.38
N GLY A 90 -15.38 2.96 -10.05
CA GLY A 90 -14.08 3.51 -9.66
C GLY A 90 -13.52 2.83 -8.41
N ILE A 91 -14.34 2.66 -7.37
CA ILE A 91 -13.96 1.92 -6.16
C ILE A 91 -13.63 0.47 -6.51
N PHE A 92 -14.44 -0.18 -7.33
CA PHE A 92 -14.20 -1.56 -7.76
C PHE A 92 -12.88 -1.71 -8.53
N ILE A 93 -12.60 -0.83 -9.49
CA ILE A 93 -11.33 -0.78 -10.21
C ILE A 93 -10.16 -0.58 -9.24
N TRP A 94 -10.32 0.29 -8.24
CA TRP A 94 -9.30 0.47 -7.21
C TRP A 94 -8.96 -0.84 -6.49
N THR A 95 -9.94 -1.68 -6.14
CA THR A 95 -9.64 -2.97 -5.48
C THR A 95 -8.74 -3.88 -6.33
N LEU A 96 -8.86 -3.80 -7.67
CA LEU A 96 -7.97 -4.53 -8.58
C LEU A 96 -6.59 -3.89 -8.63
N ILE A 97 -6.51 -2.56 -8.70
CA ILE A 97 -5.25 -1.81 -8.66
C ILE A 97 -4.49 -2.12 -7.36
N GLU A 98 -5.18 -2.08 -6.22
CA GLU A 98 -4.66 -2.49 -4.92
C GLU A 98 -4.00 -3.87 -4.99
N TYR A 99 -4.74 -4.87 -5.47
CA TYR A 99 -4.22 -6.23 -5.59
C TYR A 99 -2.98 -6.30 -6.50
N THR A 100 -3.03 -5.66 -7.67
CA THR A 100 -1.94 -5.69 -8.65
C THR A 100 -0.70 -4.96 -8.15
N LEU A 101 -0.85 -3.77 -7.55
CA LEU A 101 0.27 -3.04 -6.97
C LEU A 101 0.87 -3.82 -5.80
N HIS A 102 0.03 -4.33 -4.90
CA HIS A 102 0.53 -5.05 -3.74
C HIS A 102 1.28 -6.33 -4.16
N ARG A 103 0.76 -7.10 -5.11
CA ARG A 103 1.39 -8.34 -5.56
C ARG A 103 2.64 -8.14 -6.41
N PHE A 104 2.61 -7.24 -7.40
CA PHE A 104 3.64 -7.18 -8.43
C PHE A 104 4.65 -6.05 -8.25
N LEU A 105 4.26 -4.96 -7.57
CA LEU A 105 5.15 -3.82 -7.31
C LEU A 105 5.68 -3.84 -5.87
N PHE A 106 4.80 -3.99 -4.89
CA PHE A 106 5.16 -3.95 -3.47
C PHE A 106 5.80 -5.25 -2.96
N HIS A 107 5.69 -6.34 -3.71
CA HIS A 107 6.38 -7.62 -3.47
C HIS A 107 7.32 -7.97 -4.63
N ILE A 108 7.85 -6.96 -5.33
CA ILE A 108 8.83 -7.17 -6.39
C ILE A 108 10.14 -7.70 -5.79
N LYS A 109 10.67 -8.79 -6.36
CA LYS A 109 11.96 -9.33 -5.94
C LYS A 109 13.10 -8.57 -6.59
N THR A 110 14.04 -8.10 -5.78
CA THR A 110 15.19 -7.30 -6.23
C THR A 110 16.47 -7.74 -5.54
N LYS A 111 17.60 -7.50 -6.21
CA LYS A 111 18.95 -7.69 -5.66
C LYS A 111 19.92 -6.56 -5.98
N SER A 112 19.46 -5.54 -6.73
CA SER A 112 20.30 -4.41 -7.10
C SER A 112 20.24 -3.34 -6.01
N TYR A 113 21.31 -2.56 -5.87
CA TYR A 113 21.37 -1.48 -4.89
C TYR A 113 20.15 -0.55 -4.95
N TRP A 114 19.85 -0.04 -6.14
CA TRP A 114 18.75 0.88 -6.35
C TRP A 114 17.38 0.21 -6.30
N GLY A 115 17.28 -1.04 -6.76
CA GLY A 115 16.04 -1.81 -6.66
C GLY A 115 15.64 -2.06 -5.21
N ASN A 116 16.58 -2.51 -4.38
CA ASN A 116 16.35 -2.76 -2.94
C ASN A 116 16.00 -1.46 -2.21
N THR A 117 16.68 -0.36 -2.55
CA THR A 117 16.40 0.98 -2.00
C THR A 117 14.98 1.44 -2.34
N ALA A 118 14.58 1.32 -3.62
CA ALA A 118 13.25 1.71 -4.07
C ALA A 118 12.16 0.83 -3.45
N HIS A 119 12.34 -0.49 -3.44
CA HIS A 119 11.41 -1.42 -2.81
C HIS A 119 11.23 -1.13 -1.31
N TYR A 120 12.33 -0.82 -0.61
CA TYR A 120 12.26 -0.48 0.82
C TYR A 120 11.39 0.76 1.06
N LEU A 121 11.53 1.80 0.24
CA LEU A 121 10.71 3.02 0.34
C LEU A 121 9.25 2.79 -0.03
N LEU A 122 8.97 1.91 -0.99
CA LEU A 122 7.60 1.64 -1.47
C LEU A 122 6.80 0.77 -0.49
N HIS A 123 7.40 -0.30 0.02
CA HIS A 123 6.68 -1.27 0.85
C HIS A 123 7.56 -2.06 1.82
N GLY A 124 8.82 -2.30 1.48
CA GLY A 124 9.73 -3.09 2.32
C GLY A 124 9.88 -2.53 3.73
N CYS A 125 9.87 -1.20 3.91
CA CYS A 125 9.93 -0.61 5.23
C CYS A 125 8.71 -0.92 6.10
N HIS A 126 7.53 -1.06 5.49
CA HIS A 126 6.32 -1.45 6.18
C HIS A 126 6.39 -2.92 6.63
N HIS A 127 6.87 -3.84 5.78
CA HIS A 127 7.12 -5.22 6.20
C HIS A 127 8.17 -5.33 7.30
N LYS A 128 9.23 -4.51 7.22
CA LYS A 128 10.31 -4.51 8.21
C LYS A 128 9.87 -3.91 9.55
N HIS A 129 9.05 -2.86 9.53
CA HIS A 129 8.59 -2.13 10.71
C HIS A 129 7.06 -1.98 10.71
N PRO A 130 6.29 -3.08 10.84
CA PRO A 130 4.84 -3.09 10.61
C PRO A 130 4.03 -2.31 11.64
N MET A 131 4.64 -1.88 12.74
CA MET A 131 3.99 -1.10 13.81
C MET A 131 4.47 0.35 13.87
N ASP A 132 5.25 0.82 12.88
CA ASP A 132 5.56 2.25 12.73
C ASP A 132 4.34 3.00 12.19
N HIS A 133 3.66 3.70 13.09
CA HIS A 133 2.44 4.45 12.81
C HIS A 133 2.59 5.59 11.81
N LEU A 134 3.81 6.04 11.50
CA LEU A 134 4.06 7.12 10.53
C LEU A 134 4.49 6.61 9.16
N ARG A 135 4.74 5.31 9.01
CA ARG A 135 5.29 4.69 7.79
C ARG A 135 4.49 3.47 7.34
N LEU A 136 3.17 3.65 7.32
CA LEU A 136 2.23 2.63 6.86
C LEU A 136 1.41 3.15 5.68
N VAL A 137 0.75 4.30 5.85
CA VAL A 137 -0.06 4.91 4.80
C VAL A 137 0.82 5.51 3.72
N PHE A 138 0.33 5.58 2.49
CA PHE A 138 1.14 6.07 1.38
C PHE A 138 1.33 7.61 1.48
N PRO A 139 2.55 8.15 1.30
CA PRO A 139 2.81 9.57 1.47
C PRO A 139 2.00 10.44 0.47
N PRO A 140 1.29 11.50 0.92
CA PRO A 140 0.46 12.33 0.04
C PRO A 140 1.22 12.96 -1.12
N ALA A 141 2.49 13.36 -0.92
CA ALA A 141 3.30 13.90 -2.01
C ALA A 141 3.49 12.87 -3.14
N ALA A 142 3.70 11.60 -2.80
CA ALA A 142 3.82 10.52 -3.79
C ALA A 142 2.47 10.23 -4.45
N THR A 143 1.36 10.19 -3.69
CA THR A 143 -0.01 10.05 -4.25
C THR A 143 -0.32 11.16 -5.24
N ALA A 144 0.05 12.41 -4.95
CA ALA A 144 -0.18 13.55 -5.83
C ALA A 144 0.52 13.38 -7.18
N VAL A 145 1.77 12.88 -7.18
CA VAL A 145 2.51 12.57 -8.41
C VAL A 145 1.80 11.47 -9.20
N LEU A 146 1.31 10.42 -8.54
CA LEU A 146 0.60 9.32 -9.19
C LEU A 146 -0.79 9.71 -9.72
N CYS A 147 -1.43 10.74 -9.18
CA CYS A 147 -2.72 11.23 -9.69
C CYS A 147 -2.65 11.60 -11.18
N PHE A 148 -1.54 12.18 -11.64
CA PHE A 148 -1.38 12.61 -13.03
C PHE A 148 -1.44 11.45 -14.04
N PRO A 149 -0.60 10.39 -13.95
CA PRO A 149 -0.68 9.27 -14.87
C PRO A 149 -2.02 8.52 -14.77
N PHE A 150 -2.58 8.33 -13.56
CA PHE A 150 -3.88 7.66 -13.41
C PHE A 150 -5.03 8.48 -14.03
N TRP A 151 -5.05 9.80 -13.85
CA TRP A 151 -6.04 10.67 -14.49
C TRP A 151 -5.95 10.58 -16.02
N ASN A 152 -4.74 10.63 -16.57
CA ASN A 152 -4.54 10.51 -18.02
C ASN A 152 -4.94 9.13 -18.54
N LEU A 153 -4.66 8.06 -17.80
CA LEU A 153 -5.09 6.71 -18.15
C LEU A 153 -6.62 6.62 -18.21
N VAL A 154 -7.34 7.14 -17.21
CA VAL A 154 -8.82 7.14 -17.21
C VAL A 154 -9.38 7.92 -18.40
N LYS A 155 -8.78 9.08 -18.74
CA LYS A 155 -9.20 9.87 -19.92
C LYS A 155 -9.08 9.13 -21.24
N LEU A 156 -8.16 8.17 -21.39
CA LEU A 156 -8.00 7.41 -22.64
C LEU A 156 -9.22 6.53 -22.94
N PHE A 157 -9.97 6.13 -21.91
CA PHE A 157 -11.09 5.19 -22.03
C PHE A 157 -12.46 5.83 -21.76
N THR A 158 -12.52 7.12 -21.43
CA THR A 158 -13.75 7.78 -20.97
C THR A 158 -13.94 9.16 -21.57
N THR A 159 -15.18 9.64 -21.55
CA THR A 159 -15.51 11.01 -22.00
C THR A 159 -15.12 12.05 -20.93
N PRO A 160 -14.95 13.32 -21.30
CA PRO A 160 -14.70 14.39 -20.33
C PRO A 160 -15.76 14.49 -19.21
N SER A 161 -17.02 14.12 -19.45
CA SER A 161 -18.04 14.11 -18.41
C SER A 161 -17.90 12.93 -17.44
N VAL A 162 -17.40 11.78 -17.89
CA VAL A 162 -17.27 10.53 -17.10
C VAL A 162 -15.94 10.45 -16.34
N THR A 163 -14.83 10.90 -16.93
CA THR A 163 -13.49 10.82 -16.30
C THR A 163 -13.47 11.27 -14.84
N PRO A 164 -14.05 12.43 -14.45
CA PRO A 164 -13.92 12.94 -13.09
C PRO A 164 -14.62 12.06 -12.04
N ALA A 165 -15.83 11.57 -12.31
CA ALA A 165 -16.56 10.68 -11.40
C ALA A 165 -15.87 9.33 -11.24
N LEU A 166 -15.37 8.74 -12.35
CA LEU A 166 -14.67 7.46 -12.29
C LEU A 166 -13.34 7.58 -11.52
N PHE A 167 -12.55 8.63 -11.80
CA PHE A 167 -11.33 8.93 -11.05
C PHE A 167 -11.61 9.23 -9.58
N GLY A 168 -12.64 10.04 -9.30
CA GLY A 168 -13.06 10.37 -7.93
C GLY A 168 -13.49 9.13 -7.14
N GLY A 169 -14.19 8.19 -7.77
CA GLY A 169 -14.50 6.88 -7.19
C GLY A 169 -13.25 6.04 -6.92
N GLY A 170 -12.29 6.01 -7.84
CA GLY A 170 -10.99 5.35 -7.62
C GLY A 170 -10.21 5.96 -6.46
N MET A 171 -10.17 7.30 -6.37
CA MET A 171 -9.56 8.04 -5.26
C MET A 171 -10.24 7.72 -3.91
N LEU A 172 -11.58 7.59 -3.90
CA LEU A 172 -12.31 7.16 -2.71
C LEU A 172 -11.94 5.73 -2.32
N GLY A 173 -11.83 4.83 -3.29
CA GLY A 173 -11.32 3.47 -3.08
C GLY A 173 -9.92 3.46 -2.43
N TYR A 174 -9.01 4.31 -2.91
CA TYR A 174 -7.69 4.49 -2.33
C TYR A 174 -7.72 4.94 -0.87
N VAL A 175 -8.53 5.96 -0.55
CA VAL A 175 -8.69 6.40 0.85
C VAL A 175 -9.22 5.27 1.73
N MET A 176 -10.22 4.53 1.25
CA MET A 176 -10.77 3.38 1.97
C MET A 176 -9.70 2.30 2.20
N TYR A 177 -8.85 2.05 1.21
CA TYR A 177 -7.73 1.13 1.31
C TYR A 177 -6.73 1.54 2.39
N ASP A 178 -6.18 2.76 2.33
CA ASP A 178 -5.11 3.17 3.24
C ASP A 178 -5.60 3.24 4.69
N ILE A 179 -6.84 3.71 4.90
CA ILE A 179 -7.44 3.74 6.24
C ILE A 179 -7.76 2.33 6.74
N THR A 180 -8.22 1.43 5.87
CA THR A 180 -8.42 0.03 6.24
C THR A 180 -7.08 -0.60 6.64
N HIS A 181 -6.05 -0.45 5.82
CA HIS A 181 -4.70 -0.94 6.07
C HIS A 181 -4.19 -0.50 7.45
N TYR A 182 -4.26 0.81 7.72
CA TYR A 182 -3.83 1.37 8.99
C TYR A 182 -4.61 0.80 10.17
N TYR A 183 -5.93 0.70 10.02
CA TYR A 183 -6.83 0.14 11.04
C TYR A 183 -6.51 -1.33 11.35
N LEU A 184 -6.19 -2.15 10.34
CA LEU A 184 -5.84 -3.56 10.54
C LEU A 184 -4.59 -3.73 11.41
N HIS A 185 -3.60 -2.84 11.28
CA HIS A 185 -2.40 -2.87 12.14
C HIS A 185 -2.69 -2.33 13.55
N HIS A 186 -3.31 -1.16 13.65
CA HIS A 186 -3.27 -0.38 14.90
C HIS A 186 -4.53 -0.49 15.77
N ALA A 187 -5.66 -0.94 15.23
CA ALA A 187 -6.90 -1.04 15.99
C ALA A 187 -7.15 -2.45 16.55
N HIS A 188 -8.15 -2.57 17.41
CA HIS A 188 -8.67 -3.83 17.94
C HIS A 188 -10.08 -4.08 17.38
N PRO A 189 -10.22 -4.72 16.21
CA PRO A 189 -11.52 -4.87 15.59
C PRO A 189 -12.44 -5.77 16.42
N THR A 190 -13.71 -5.37 16.57
CA THR A 190 -14.71 -6.11 17.35
C THR A 190 -15.60 -7.00 16.47
N ARG A 191 -15.89 -6.55 15.24
CA ARG A 191 -16.75 -7.26 14.27
C ARG A 191 -16.01 -8.39 13.57
N ALA A 192 -16.72 -9.49 13.30
CA ALA A 192 -16.15 -10.70 12.69
C ALA A 192 -15.44 -10.43 11.36
N VAL A 193 -16.05 -9.67 10.46
CA VAL A 193 -15.47 -9.31 9.15
C VAL A 193 -14.11 -8.64 9.32
N THR A 194 -14.04 -7.58 10.13
CA THR A 194 -12.79 -6.83 10.36
C THR A 194 -11.76 -7.62 11.17
N LYS A 195 -12.19 -8.52 12.06
CA LYS A 195 -11.28 -9.45 12.77
C LYS A 195 -10.65 -10.44 11.80
N ASN A 196 -11.45 -11.00 10.89
CA ASN A 196 -10.98 -11.94 9.88
C ASN A 196 -10.03 -11.26 8.91
N LEU A 197 -10.35 -10.04 8.46
CA LEU A 197 -9.47 -9.26 7.59
C LEU A 197 -8.14 -8.93 8.28
N LYS A 198 -8.18 -8.55 9.57
CA LYS A 198 -6.96 -8.34 10.37
C LYS A 198 -6.13 -9.63 10.46
N LYS A 199 -6.76 -10.76 10.80
CA LYS A 199 -6.06 -12.06 10.89
C LYS A 199 -5.44 -12.44 9.55
N TYR A 200 -6.17 -12.27 8.46
CA TYR A 200 -5.73 -12.55 7.10
C TYR A 200 -4.50 -11.69 6.75
N HIS A 201 -4.54 -10.39 7.02
CA HIS A 201 -3.48 -9.47 6.66
C HIS A 201 -2.25 -9.58 7.57
N LEU A 202 -2.44 -9.80 8.88
CA LEU A 202 -1.31 -10.12 9.76
C LEU A 202 -0.67 -11.47 9.40
N SER A 203 -1.44 -12.43 8.87
CA SER A 203 -0.85 -13.67 8.33
C SER A 203 0.04 -13.41 7.12
N HIS A 204 -0.31 -12.43 6.28
CA HIS A 204 0.56 -11.98 5.19
C HIS A 204 1.90 -11.44 5.75
N HIS A 205 1.88 -10.56 6.75
CA HIS A 205 3.13 -10.02 7.32
C HIS A 205 4.01 -11.05 8.04
N PHE A 206 3.39 -11.92 8.86
CA PHE A 206 4.11 -12.72 9.85
C PHE A 206 4.20 -14.22 9.53
N ARG A 207 3.54 -14.70 8.47
CA ARG A 207 3.50 -16.15 8.16
C ARG A 207 3.76 -16.47 6.69
N ILE A 208 3.01 -15.88 5.77
CA ILE A 208 3.00 -16.27 4.35
C ILE A 208 2.90 -15.00 3.49
N GLN A 209 4.05 -14.42 3.15
CA GLN A 209 4.14 -13.11 2.47
C GLN A 209 3.88 -13.19 0.96
N ASP A 210 3.99 -14.37 0.35
CA ASP A 210 3.69 -14.61 -1.06
C ASP A 210 2.19 -14.88 -1.34
N LYS A 211 1.34 -14.66 -0.33
CA LYS A 211 -0.12 -14.82 -0.38
C LYS A 211 -0.78 -13.66 0.37
N GLY A 212 -2.06 -13.44 0.09
CA GLY A 212 -2.87 -12.48 0.84
C GLY A 212 -2.58 -11.02 0.49
N PHE A 213 -2.68 -10.69 -0.80
CA PHE A 213 -2.36 -9.35 -1.31
C PHE A 213 -3.53 -8.36 -1.24
N GLY A 214 -4.77 -8.81 -1.07
CA GLY A 214 -5.93 -7.94 -0.89
C GLY A 214 -6.07 -7.42 0.53
N ILE A 215 -5.89 -6.13 0.76
CA ILE A 215 -6.04 -5.48 2.07
C ILE A 215 -7.50 -5.17 2.38
N THR A 216 -8.26 -4.62 1.43
CA THR A 216 -9.67 -4.24 1.63
C THR A 216 -10.60 -5.45 1.59
N SER A 217 -10.26 -6.47 0.80
CA SER A 217 -10.98 -7.73 0.71
C SER A 217 -10.09 -8.83 0.12
N SER A 218 -10.43 -10.09 0.39
CA SER A 218 -9.74 -11.25 -0.21
C SER A 218 -10.27 -11.63 -1.60
N LEU A 219 -11.08 -10.78 -2.25
CA LEU A 219 -11.75 -11.09 -3.52
C LEU A 219 -10.76 -11.52 -4.59
N TRP A 220 -9.75 -10.68 -4.86
CA TRP A 220 -8.77 -10.94 -5.92
C TRP A 220 -7.81 -12.08 -5.58
N ASP A 221 -7.54 -12.34 -4.30
CA ASP A 221 -6.80 -13.53 -3.89
C ASP A 221 -7.55 -14.83 -4.18
N ILE A 222 -8.88 -14.82 -4.06
CA ILE A 222 -9.71 -15.97 -4.45
C ILE A 222 -9.67 -16.13 -5.97
N VAL A 223 -9.89 -15.04 -6.72
CA VAL A 223 -9.90 -15.03 -8.19
C VAL A 223 -8.56 -15.51 -8.77
N PHE A 224 -7.43 -15.07 -8.21
CA PHE A 224 -6.08 -15.35 -8.72
C PHE A 224 -5.31 -16.42 -7.94
N GLY A 225 -5.96 -17.15 -7.03
CA GLY A 225 -5.35 -18.30 -6.33
C GLY A 225 -4.23 -17.94 -5.35
N THR A 226 -4.29 -16.76 -4.73
CA THR A 226 -3.32 -16.27 -3.75
C THR A 226 -3.90 -16.17 -2.32
N LEU A 227 -5.03 -16.82 -2.05
CA LEU A 227 -5.60 -16.86 -0.70
C LEU A 227 -4.70 -17.66 0.26
N PRO A 228 -4.31 -17.12 1.43
CA PRO A 228 -3.51 -17.85 2.41
C PRO A 228 -4.24 -19.08 2.93
N THR A 229 -3.57 -20.23 2.97
CA THR A 229 -4.13 -21.44 3.56
C THR A 229 -4.10 -21.34 5.10
N THR A 230 -5.14 -21.81 5.76
CA THR A 230 -5.25 -21.77 7.22
C THR A 230 -4.46 -22.90 7.92
N LYS A 231 -3.97 -23.89 7.17
CA LYS A 231 -3.22 -25.03 7.71
C LYS A 231 -1.72 -24.70 7.72
N ALA A 232 -1.06 -24.99 8.84
CA ALA A 232 0.41 -24.96 8.91
C ALA A 232 0.99 -25.88 7.81
N PRO A 233 2.16 -25.56 7.24
CA PRO A 233 2.86 -26.50 6.37
C PRO A 233 3.00 -27.82 7.13
N LYS A 234 2.60 -28.94 6.51
CA LYS A 234 3.01 -30.23 7.03
C LYS A 234 4.53 -30.25 6.98
N THR A 235 5.18 -30.37 8.12
CA THR A 235 6.57 -30.77 8.19
C THR A 235 6.66 -32.11 7.47
N GLU A 236 7.27 -32.14 6.29
CA GLU A 236 7.73 -33.40 5.71
C GLU A 236 8.82 -33.93 6.65
N GLN A 237 8.51 -35.04 7.32
CA GLN A 237 9.48 -35.88 8.02
C GLN A 237 10.11 -36.85 7.03
#